data_AF-A0A1I5AR34-F1
#
_entry.id   AF-A0A1I5AR34-F1
#
_cell.length_a   1.000
_cell.length_b   1.000
_cell.length_c   1.000
_cell.angle_alpha   90.00
_cell.angle_beta   90.00
_cell.angle_gamma   90.00
#
_symmetry.space_group_name_H-M   'P 1'
#
loop_
_entity.id
_entity.type
_entity.pdbx_description
1 polymer ?
#
loop_
_entity_poly.entity_id
_entity_poly.type
_entity_poly.pdbx_seq_one_letter_code
_entity_poly.pdbx_strand_id
1 'polypeptide(L)'
;MKKIITGLFLWLSVCAYSQETLNAMFYNVFKFPNSLPQNRQLILRDILDDYKPDLFMICELANENAANLILNTSLQNQVDPYARALFVADLTDTADPLQTMVYYNQRKLTLVSQQTLPTVYRDINQYSFQLNVDPQNPIYLEVFIAHLKSSTGPANRQMRYDMVEVVTQELQNLTQPNTYVLFAGDFNFYNSNEDGYQKILDPTNAIKLIDPINAPGSWQDNASFSYLHTQSTRLSSSGFGGGANAGAGGGLDDRFDFIMMSENFNTSARFSYVNGTYSAYGNNGNCLNKSVNDATCTGTYSLTLRNNLYNMSDHLPVVMQFQINEPLATTSFTKEKALMWFESSNVTDGEVMIGVDTSRFNAQNNKLYIYNTLGQLVKTVAVNNQSTITVSAENLSGGMYFVKSNGSSTVLKFIKK
;
A
#
# COMPACT_ATOMS: atom_id res chain seq x y z
N MET A 1 -43.36 -2.95 -23.97
CA MET A 1 -42.80 -2.80 -22.60
C MET A 1 -41.46 -3.50 -22.41
N LYS A 2 -41.30 -4.83 -22.60
CA LYS A 2 -40.00 -5.51 -22.42
C LYS A 2 -38.84 -4.89 -23.22
N LYS A 3 -39.01 -4.62 -24.53
CA LYS A 3 -37.97 -3.99 -25.37
C LYS A 3 -37.58 -2.58 -24.94
N ILE A 4 -38.51 -1.81 -24.35
CA ILE A 4 -38.26 -0.46 -23.84
C ILE A 4 -37.48 -0.54 -22.53
N ILE A 5 -37.84 -1.49 -21.65
CA ILE A 5 -37.12 -1.74 -20.39
C ILE A 5 -35.69 -2.23 -20.67
N THR A 6 -35.49 -3.12 -21.65
CA THR A 6 -34.15 -3.58 -22.04
C THR A 6 -33.31 -2.45 -22.65
N GLY A 7 -33.92 -1.60 -23.48
CA GLY A 7 -33.24 -0.41 -24.04
C GLY A 7 -32.85 0.60 -22.96
N LEU A 8 -33.71 0.82 -21.97
CA LEU A 8 -33.44 1.70 -20.82
C LEU A 8 -32.29 1.17 -19.96
N PHE A 9 -32.26 -0.14 -19.69
CA PHE A 9 -31.17 -0.79 -18.95
C PHE A 9 -29.83 -0.71 -19.69
N LEU A 10 -29.83 -0.92 -21.01
CA LEU A 10 -28.63 -0.77 -21.84
C LEU A 10 -28.13 0.68 -21.85
N TRP A 11 -29.02 1.68 -21.88
CA TRP A 11 -28.64 3.09 -21.89
C TRP A 11 -28.09 3.55 -20.52
N LEU A 12 -28.69 3.09 -19.42
CA LEU A 12 -28.21 3.35 -18.05
C LEU A 12 -26.81 2.75 -17.80
N SER A 13 -26.48 1.60 -18.42
CA SER A 13 -25.13 1.01 -18.31
C SER A 13 -24.03 1.78 -19.06
N VAL A 14 -24.35 2.61 -20.05
CA VAL A 14 -23.34 3.43 -20.77
C VAL A 14 -23.05 4.76 -20.06
N CYS A 15 -23.93 5.19 -19.14
CA CYS A 15 -23.76 6.43 -18.39
C CYS A 15 -23.11 6.24 -17.00
N ALA A 16 -22.75 5.00 -16.63
CA ALA A 16 -22.03 4.74 -15.39
C ALA A 16 -20.53 5.01 -15.60
N TYR A 17 -20.08 6.21 -15.25
CA TYR A 17 -18.66 6.45 -15.04
C TYR A 17 -18.25 5.68 -13.77
N SER A 18 -17.32 4.73 -13.90
CA SER A 18 -16.69 4.08 -12.75
C SER A 18 -15.87 5.13 -12.00
N GLN A 19 -16.43 5.67 -10.93
CA GLN A 19 -15.72 6.54 -10.00
C GLN A 19 -14.87 5.65 -9.07
N GLU A 20 -13.56 5.76 -9.20
CA GLU A 20 -12.62 5.01 -8.36
C GLU A 20 -12.14 5.90 -7.22
N THR A 21 -12.04 5.37 -6.00
CA THR A 21 -11.44 6.08 -4.87
C THR A 21 -10.02 5.60 -4.62
N LEU A 22 -9.21 6.40 -3.94
CA LEU A 22 -7.97 6.00 -3.32
C LEU A 22 -8.11 6.26 -1.81
N ASN A 23 -8.17 5.19 -1.03
CA ASN A 23 -8.27 5.26 0.43
C ASN A 23 -6.85 5.38 1.00
N ALA A 24 -6.51 6.51 1.61
CA ALA A 24 -5.24 6.69 2.30
C ALA A 24 -5.41 6.42 3.80
N MET A 25 -4.39 5.82 4.41
CA MET A 25 -4.27 5.63 5.85
C MET A 25 -2.83 5.91 6.27
N PHE A 26 -2.67 6.71 7.32
CA PHE A 26 -1.42 6.80 8.08
C PHE A 26 -1.62 6.13 9.44
N TYR A 27 -0.64 5.33 9.89
CA TYR A 27 -0.71 4.70 11.21
C TYR A 27 0.68 4.57 11.86
N ASN A 28 0.88 5.20 13.03
CA ASN A 28 1.96 4.80 13.92
C ASN A 28 1.68 3.40 14.47
N VAL A 29 2.47 2.41 14.04
CA VAL A 29 2.28 1.01 14.42
C VAL A 29 3.11 0.61 15.64
N PHE A 30 3.57 1.53 16.48
CA PHE A 30 4.23 1.31 17.77
C PHE A 30 5.23 0.13 17.82
N LYS A 31 6.49 0.43 17.50
CA LYS A 31 7.62 -0.51 17.45
C LYS A 31 7.27 -1.89 16.86
N PHE A 32 6.52 -1.93 15.75
CA PHE A 32 6.03 -3.19 15.18
C PHE A 32 7.20 -4.04 14.63
N PRO A 33 7.25 -5.35 14.95
CA PRO A 33 6.28 -6.18 15.64
C PRO A 33 6.70 -6.49 17.09
N ASN A 34 7.69 -5.75 17.62
CA ASN A 34 8.43 -6.11 18.82
C ASN A 34 7.61 -5.93 20.11
N SER A 35 6.63 -5.03 20.10
CA SER A 35 5.78 -4.77 21.27
C SER A 35 4.62 -5.77 21.39
N LEU A 36 4.19 -6.01 22.64
CA LEU A 36 3.01 -6.79 22.97
C LEU A 36 1.71 -6.12 22.47
N PRO A 37 0.61 -6.86 22.32
CA PRO A 37 0.49 -8.32 22.44
C PRO A 37 1.16 -9.05 21.27
N GLN A 38 1.32 -10.37 21.39
CA GLN A 38 1.81 -11.19 20.28
C GLN A 38 0.81 -11.22 19.13
N ASN A 39 1.28 -11.54 17.92
CA ASN A 39 0.46 -11.67 16.71
C ASN A 39 -0.24 -10.37 16.22
N ARG A 40 0.34 -9.20 16.50
CA ARG A 40 -0.18 -7.90 16.03
C ARG A 40 -0.39 -7.82 14.52
N GLN A 41 0.29 -8.62 13.71
CA GLN A 41 0.03 -8.71 12.27
C GLN A 41 -1.39 -9.19 11.93
N LEU A 42 -1.99 -10.04 12.78
CA LEU A 42 -3.38 -10.50 12.60
C LEU A 42 -4.37 -9.43 13.06
N ILE A 43 -4.04 -8.70 14.12
CA ILE A 43 -4.85 -7.57 14.59
C ILE A 43 -4.85 -6.45 13.55
N LEU A 44 -3.67 -6.14 13.01
CA LEU A 44 -3.51 -5.19 11.92
C LEU A 44 -4.30 -5.64 10.68
N ARG A 45 -4.25 -6.93 10.32
CA ARG A 45 -5.06 -7.49 9.23
C ARG A 45 -6.54 -7.14 9.41
N ASP A 46 -7.08 -7.41 10.59
CA ASP A 46 -8.51 -7.19 10.85
C ASP A 46 -8.88 -5.68 10.80
N ILE A 47 -7.96 -4.78 11.15
CA ILE A 47 -8.13 -3.31 10.97
C ILE A 47 -8.09 -2.94 9.48
N LEU A 48 -7.12 -3.48 8.73
CA LEU A 48 -6.95 -3.21 7.30
C LEU A 48 -8.08 -3.82 6.46
N ASP A 49 -8.68 -4.93 6.87
CA ASP A 49 -9.82 -5.56 6.22
C ASP A 49 -11.11 -4.76 6.41
N ASP A 50 -11.22 -4.04 7.52
CA ASP A 50 -12.33 -3.14 7.82
C ASP A 50 -12.24 -1.88 6.93
N TYR A 51 -11.13 -1.14 6.98
CA TYR A 51 -10.96 0.13 6.24
C TYR A 51 -10.58 -0.04 4.76
N LYS A 52 -9.74 -1.02 4.42
CA LYS A 52 -9.19 -1.30 3.07
C LYS A 52 -8.43 -0.10 2.47
N PRO A 53 -7.27 0.28 3.04
CA PRO A 53 -6.47 1.37 2.51
C PRO A 53 -5.75 0.97 1.22
N ASP A 54 -5.84 1.80 0.19
CA ASP A 54 -5.07 1.66 -1.06
C ASP A 54 -3.64 2.20 -0.94
N LEU A 55 -3.44 3.20 -0.08
CA LEU A 55 -2.13 3.73 0.30
C LEU A 55 -2.03 3.67 1.83
N PHE A 56 -1.21 2.75 2.33
CA PHE A 56 -0.97 2.57 3.76
C PHE A 56 0.42 3.07 4.12
N MET A 57 0.46 4.20 4.81
CA MET A 57 1.65 4.90 5.30
C MET A 57 1.84 4.55 6.77
N ILE A 58 3.05 4.23 7.19
CA ILE A 58 3.33 3.87 8.58
C ILE A 58 4.60 4.52 9.11
N CYS A 59 4.68 4.66 10.44
CA CYS A 59 5.93 4.85 11.17
C CYS A 59 6.07 3.79 12.28
N GLU A 60 7.23 3.77 12.93
CA GLU A 60 7.58 2.81 13.98
C GLU A 60 7.66 1.34 13.54
N LEU A 61 8.14 1.12 12.33
CA LEU A 61 8.45 -0.21 11.82
C LEU A 61 9.87 -0.63 12.20
N ALA A 62 10.04 -1.70 12.97
CA ALA A 62 11.33 -2.01 13.59
C ALA A 62 12.38 -2.63 12.65
N ASN A 63 11.96 -3.40 11.63
CA ASN A 63 12.90 -4.09 10.74
C ASN A 63 12.22 -4.61 9.46
N GLU A 64 13.01 -5.10 8.51
CA GLU A 64 12.50 -5.63 7.24
C GLU A 64 11.62 -6.88 7.41
N ASN A 65 11.87 -7.74 8.41
CA ASN A 65 10.99 -8.87 8.66
C ASN A 65 9.59 -8.41 9.07
N ALA A 66 9.50 -7.34 9.85
CA ALA A 66 8.25 -6.66 10.18
C ALA A 66 7.56 -6.13 8.91
N ALA A 67 8.34 -5.51 8.01
CA ALA A 67 7.87 -5.02 6.73
C ALA A 67 7.22 -6.14 5.89
N ASN A 68 7.90 -7.28 5.82
CA ASN A 68 7.41 -8.47 5.13
C ASN A 68 6.16 -9.06 5.81
N LEU A 69 6.08 -9.00 7.13
CA LEU A 69 4.95 -9.54 7.88
C LEU A 69 3.64 -8.78 7.59
N ILE A 70 3.68 -7.45 7.50
CA ILE A 70 2.50 -6.67 7.12
C ILE A 70 2.05 -7.03 5.70
N LEU A 71 2.97 -7.07 4.74
CA LEU A 71 2.63 -7.42 3.35
C LEU A 71 2.08 -8.85 3.24
N ASN A 72 2.79 -9.82 3.81
CA ASN A 72 2.54 -11.25 3.64
C ASN A 72 1.52 -11.81 4.64
N THR A 73 0.96 -10.99 5.53
CA THR A 73 -0.07 -11.44 6.48
C THR A 73 -1.18 -10.41 6.65
N SER A 74 -0.85 -9.15 6.94
CA SER A 74 -1.86 -8.14 7.22
C SER A 74 -2.62 -7.66 5.98
N LEU A 75 -2.01 -7.71 4.80
CA LEU A 75 -2.62 -7.25 3.54
C LEU A 75 -3.11 -8.38 2.64
N GLN A 76 -3.02 -9.64 3.07
CA GLN A 76 -3.32 -10.80 2.20
C GLN A 76 -4.80 -11.01 1.89
N ASN A 77 -5.70 -10.42 2.66
CA ASN A 77 -7.15 -10.55 2.47
C ASN A 77 -7.72 -9.50 1.49
N GLN A 78 -6.88 -8.60 0.98
CA GLN A 78 -7.30 -7.57 0.03
C GLN A 78 -7.54 -8.18 -1.35
N VAL A 79 -8.52 -7.64 -2.09
CA VAL A 79 -8.91 -8.14 -3.42
C VAL A 79 -7.81 -7.88 -4.45
N ASP A 80 -7.22 -6.69 -4.39
CA ASP A 80 -6.16 -6.26 -5.29
C ASP A 80 -4.78 -6.65 -4.74
N PRO A 81 -3.77 -6.86 -5.62
CA PRO A 81 -2.41 -7.11 -5.18
C PRO A 81 -1.79 -5.87 -4.53
N TYR A 82 -1.03 -6.08 -3.46
CA TYR A 82 -0.27 -5.04 -2.77
C TYR A 82 1.23 -5.23 -2.95
N ALA A 83 1.96 -4.12 -2.92
CA ALA A 83 3.40 -4.08 -2.78
C ALA A 83 3.80 -3.14 -1.63
N ARG A 84 5.08 -3.23 -1.24
CA ARG A 84 5.70 -2.30 -0.28
C ARG A 84 6.89 -1.60 -0.92
N ALA A 85 7.25 -0.44 -0.40
CA ALA A 85 8.53 0.17 -0.70
C ALA A 85 9.70 -0.72 -0.19
N LEU A 86 10.91 -0.47 -0.73
CA LEU A 86 12.13 -1.07 -0.22
C LEU A 86 12.34 -0.60 1.23
N PHE A 87 12.68 -1.54 2.10
CA PHE A 87 12.99 -1.23 3.49
C PHE A 87 14.38 -0.57 3.54
N VAL A 88 14.45 0.61 4.13
CA VAL A 88 15.70 1.32 4.42
C VAL A 88 15.74 1.52 5.92
N ALA A 89 16.85 1.15 6.56
CA ALA A 89 17.03 1.39 7.99
C ALA A 89 17.39 2.87 8.23
N ASP A 90 16.94 3.41 9.37
CA ASP A 90 17.15 4.78 9.81
C ASP A 90 18.62 4.87 10.18
N LEU A 91 19.28 5.82 9.56
CA LEU A 91 20.72 6.00 9.65
C LEU A 91 21.11 7.01 10.72
N THR A 92 20.13 7.72 11.29
CA THR A 92 20.30 8.82 12.25
C THR A 92 20.20 8.35 13.70
N ASP A 93 19.18 7.55 14.04
CA ASP A 93 19.05 6.94 15.37
C ASP A 93 19.27 5.42 15.32
N THR A 94 20.55 5.04 15.35
CA THR A 94 20.94 3.62 15.37
C THR A 94 20.55 2.87 16.64
N ALA A 95 20.17 3.59 17.71
CA ALA A 95 19.74 2.98 18.97
C ALA A 95 18.24 2.63 18.98
N ASP A 96 17.42 3.34 18.20
CA ASP A 96 16.00 3.05 17.98
C ASP A 96 15.66 3.19 16.48
N PRO A 97 16.13 2.27 15.60
CA PRO A 97 16.04 2.40 14.15
C PRO A 97 14.63 2.08 13.65
N LEU A 98 13.67 2.90 14.05
CA LEU A 98 12.26 2.79 13.70
C LEU A 98 11.97 3.48 12.37
N GLN A 99 11.45 2.71 11.42
CA GLN A 99 11.28 3.18 10.04
C GLN A 99 9.89 3.69 9.75
N THR A 100 9.84 4.58 8.76
CA THR A 100 8.62 4.88 8.03
C THR A 100 8.57 4.08 6.73
N MET A 101 7.37 3.72 6.26
CA MET A 101 7.22 2.97 5.01
C MET A 101 5.83 3.12 4.40
N VAL A 102 5.73 2.82 3.10
CA VAL A 102 4.46 2.69 2.37
C VAL A 102 4.19 1.25 1.92
N TYR A 103 2.93 0.86 1.99
CA TYR A 103 2.33 -0.24 1.25
C TYR A 103 1.26 0.33 0.33
N TYR A 104 1.11 -0.22 -0.86
CA TYR A 104 0.21 0.34 -1.86
C TYR A 104 -0.47 -0.74 -2.71
N ASN A 105 -1.71 -0.46 -3.07
CA ASN A 105 -2.52 -1.24 -4.00
C ASN A 105 -1.96 -1.08 -5.41
N GLN A 106 -1.39 -2.15 -5.97
CA GLN A 106 -0.75 -2.16 -7.29
C GLN A 106 -1.74 -2.01 -8.45
N ARG A 107 -3.06 -2.14 -8.22
CA ARG A 107 -4.06 -1.79 -9.21
C ARG A 107 -4.11 -0.26 -9.42
N LYS A 108 -3.90 0.52 -8.36
CA LYS A 108 -4.09 1.99 -8.38
C LYS A 108 -2.79 2.77 -8.46
N LEU A 109 -1.70 2.25 -7.90
CA LEU A 109 -0.45 2.97 -7.75
C LEU A 109 0.74 2.16 -8.27
N THR A 110 1.68 2.87 -8.89
CA THR A 110 3.01 2.37 -9.20
C THR A 110 4.04 3.23 -8.47
N LEU A 111 4.88 2.62 -7.63
CA LEU A 111 6.03 3.30 -7.02
C LEU A 111 7.12 3.49 -8.09
N VAL A 112 7.49 4.74 -8.34
CA VAL A 112 8.47 5.14 -9.36
C VAL A 112 9.86 5.27 -8.74
N SER A 113 9.94 5.89 -7.56
CA SER A 113 11.19 6.08 -6.82
C SER A 113 10.92 6.24 -5.33
N GLN A 114 11.97 6.04 -4.54
CA GLN A 114 11.99 6.36 -3.12
C GLN A 114 13.33 6.96 -2.74
N GLN A 115 13.33 7.85 -1.75
CA GLN A 115 14.55 8.36 -1.14
C GLN A 115 14.36 8.63 0.34
N THR A 116 15.47 8.63 1.06
CA THR A 116 15.54 8.99 2.48
C THR A 116 16.13 10.39 2.58
N LEU A 117 15.46 11.26 3.32
CA LEU A 117 15.86 12.62 3.63
C LEU A 117 16.38 12.65 5.08
N PRO A 118 17.70 12.70 5.27
CA PRO A 118 18.27 12.66 6.61
C PRO A 118 17.92 13.94 7.37
N THR A 119 17.60 13.77 8.65
CA THR A 119 17.51 14.89 9.60
C THR A 119 18.52 14.68 10.72
N VAL A 120 18.52 15.55 11.73
CA VAL A 120 19.37 15.37 12.92
C VAL A 120 18.82 14.26 13.84
N TYR A 121 17.52 13.94 13.76
CA TYR A 121 16.84 13.16 14.81
C TYR A 121 16.23 11.86 14.32
N ARG A 122 15.52 11.90 13.18
CA ARG A 122 14.93 10.73 12.51
C ARG A 122 14.83 10.97 11.02
N ASP A 123 15.03 9.93 10.25
CA ASP A 123 14.93 10.02 8.80
C ASP A 123 13.48 10.26 8.35
N ILE A 124 13.30 11.07 7.29
CA ILE A 124 12.03 11.24 6.60
C ILE A 124 12.12 10.51 5.28
N ASN A 125 11.14 9.68 4.94
CA ASN A 125 11.14 8.97 3.65
C ASN A 125 10.15 9.62 2.68
N GLN A 126 10.60 9.76 1.44
CA GLN A 126 9.80 10.21 0.31
C GLN A 126 9.57 9.06 -0.66
N TYR A 127 8.34 8.96 -1.15
CA TYR A 127 7.91 7.97 -2.14
C TYR A 127 7.20 8.69 -3.30
N SER A 128 7.74 8.50 -4.49
CA SER A 128 7.19 9.07 -5.72
C SER A 128 6.34 8.03 -6.41
N PHE A 129 5.05 8.32 -6.56
CA PHE A 129 4.08 7.45 -7.19
C PHE A 129 3.55 8.03 -8.49
N GLN A 130 3.17 7.14 -9.39
CA GLN A 130 2.26 7.43 -10.48
C GLN A 130 0.95 6.66 -10.25
N LEU A 131 -0.18 7.33 -10.43
CA LEU A 131 -1.47 6.64 -10.48
C LEU A 131 -1.56 5.83 -11.78
N ASN A 132 -2.11 4.62 -11.68
CA ASN A 132 -2.33 3.74 -12.81
C ASN A 132 -3.57 4.18 -13.59
N VAL A 133 -3.47 5.33 -14.26
CA VAL A 133 -4.46 5.91 -15.16
C VAL A 133 -3.85 6.01 -16.57
N ASP A 134 -4.43 6.79 -17.48
CA ASP A 134 -3.88 6.99 -18.83
C ASP A 134 -2.39 7.38 -18.79
N PRO A 135 -1.47 6.55 -19.31
CA PRO A 135 -0.03 6.82 -19.29
C PRO A 135 0.36 8.03 -20.16
N GLN A 136 -0.48 8.47 -21.09
CA GLN A 136 -0.24 9.69 -21.87
C GLN A 136 -0.55 10.97 -21.08
N ASN A 137 -1.29 10.85 -19.98
CA ASN A 137 -1.65 11.97 -19.11
C ASN A 137 -1.48 11.59 -17.64
N PRO A 138 -0.22 11.41 -17.18
CA PRO A 138 0.09 10.87 -15.86
C PRO A 138 -0.40 11.78 -14.73
N ILE A 139 -0.68 11.15 -13.59
CA ILE A 139 -0.94 11.85 -12.32
C ILE A 139 0.15 11.41 -11.34
N TYR A 140 0.93 12.38 -10.88
CA TYR A 140 2.06 12.16 -9.96
C TYR A 140 1.64 12.47 -8.52
N LEU A 141 2.01 11.58 -7.61
CA LEU A 141 1.75 11.69 -6.18
C LEU A 141 3.05 11.49 -5.40
N GLU A 142 3.50 12.51 -4.69
CA GLU A 142 4.63 12.44 -3.77
C GLU A 142 4.12 12.26 -2.34
N VAL A 143 4.69 11.28 -1.63
CA VAL A 143 4.29 10.95 -0.26
C VAL A 143 5.51 11.06 0.64
N PHE A 144 5.48 12.00 1.57
CA PHE A 144 6.48 12.15 2.62
C PHE A 144 5.93 11.55 3.91
N ILE A 145 6.73 10.71 4.59
CA ILE A 145 6.36 10.15 5.90
C ILE A 145 7.42 10.47 6.93
N ALA A 146 6.99 11.12 8.01
CA ALA A 146 7.85 11.48 9.14
C ALA A 146 7.35 10.89 10.47
N HIS A 147 8.29 10.73 11.40
CA HIS A 147 8.01 10.58 12.82
C HIS A 147 8.81 11.67 13.54
N LEU A 148 8.20 12.85 13.70
CA LEU A 148 8.89 14.03 14.20
C LEU A 148 9.28 13.88 15.67
N LYS A 149 10.18 14.76 16.13
CA LYS A 149 10.67 14.75 17.51
C LYS A 149 9.52 14.78 18.54
N SER A 150 9.48 13.75 19.38
CA SER A 150 8.51 13.63 20.47
C SER A 150 8.84 14.52 21.68
N SER A 151 7.92 14.54 22.66
CA SER A 151 8.02 15.28 23.92
C SER A 151 7.72 16.79 23.83
N THR A 152 7.49 17.40 24.99
CA THR A 152 7.05 18.79 25.17
C THR A 152 8.23 19.76 25.32
N GLY A 153 7.92 21.06 25.30
CA GLY A 153 8.88 22.13 25.60
C GLY A 153 9.59 22.71 24.36
N PRO A 154 10.18 23.91 24.48
CA PRO A 154 10.64 24.70 23.34
C PRO A 154 11.71 24.00 22.49
N ALA A 155 12.65 23.29 23.12
CA ALA A 155 13.70 22.57 22.40
C ALA A 155 13.12 21.51 21.47
N ASN A 156 12.18 20.68 21.93
CA ASN A 156 11.55 19.65 21.10
C ASN A 156 10.72 20.26 19.96
N ARG A 157 10.06 21.41 20.19
CA ARG A 157 9.33 22.13 19.12
C ARG A 157 10.27 22.64 18.02
N GLN A 158 11.42 23.18 18.40
CA GLN A 158 12.44 23.61 17.44
C GLN A 158 12.95 22.43 16.62
N MET A 159 13.21 21.28 17.25
CA MET A 159 13.62 20.07 16.53
C MET A 159 12.59 19.60 15.52
N ARG A 160 11.29 19.67 15.86
CA ARG A 160 10.21 19.37 14.90
C ARG A 160 10.21 20.35 13.73
N TYR A 161 10.41 21.64 13.99
CA TYR A 161 10.56 22.65 12.94
C TYR A 161 11.72 22.34 12.00
N ASP A 162 12.92 22.07 12.54
CA ASP A 162 14.11 21.77 11.74
C ASP A 162 13.89 20.55 10.83
N MET A 163 13.18 19.52 11.32
CA MET A 163 12.82 18.34 10.53
C MET A 163 11.79 18.67 9.43
N VAL A 164 10.80 19.51 9.72
CA VAL A 164 9.82 19.99 8.72
C VAL A 164 10.49 20.82 7.63
N GLU A 165 11.50 21.63 7.98
CA GLU A 165 12.23 22.43 7.00
C GLU A 165 12.83 21.57 5.89
N VAL A 166 13.38 20.39 6.22
CA VAL A 166 13.93 19.43 5.25
C VAL A 166 12.86 19.04 4.21
N VAL A 167 11.62 18.78 4.63
CA VAL A 167 10.52 18.48 3.70
C VAL A 167 10.20 19.68 2.84
N THR A 168 10.05 20.87 3.42
CA THR A 168 9.69 22.07 2.65
C THR A 168 10.79 22.51 1.67
N GLN A 169 12.05 22.20 1.95
CA GLN A 169 13.16 22.37 1.02
C GLN A 169 13.06 21.36 -0.12
N GLU A 170 12.75 20.09 0.17
CA GLU A 170 12.60 19.06 -0.86
C GLU A 170 11.42 19.32 -1.80
N LEU A 171 10.36 19.99 -1.33
CA LEU A 171 9.25 20.44 -2.20
C LEU A 171 9.74 21.33 -3.36
N GLN A 172 10.87 22.03 -3.22
CA GLN A 172 11.46 22.87 -4.27
C GLN A 172 12.08 22.04 -5.41
N ASN A 173 12.42 20.78 -5.12
CA ASN A 173 13.04 19.86 -6.07
C ASN A 173 12.00 19.08 -6.90
N LEU A 174 10.71 19.20 -6.56
CA LEU A 174 9.61 18.56 -7.28
C LEU A 174 9.31 19.31 -8.58
N THR A 175 9.85 18.80 -9.69
CA THR A 175 9.79 19.47 -11.01
C THR A 175 8.59 19.05 -11.86
N GLN A 176 7.88 17.99 -11.50
CA GLN A 176 6.73 17.52 -12.27
C GLN A 176 5.54 18.49 -12.11
N PRO A 177 4.87 18.89 -13.21
CA PRO A 177 3.77 19.85 -13.15
C PRO A 177 2.56 19.24 -12.44
N ASN A 178 1.86 20.05 -11.64
CA ASN A 178 0.66 19.64 -10.91
C ASN A 178 0.84 18.39 -10.03
N THR A 179 2.04 18.19 -9.49
CA THR A 179 2.32 17.12 -8.53
C THR A 179 1.43 17.24 -7.31
N TYR A 180 0.79 16.15 -6.92
CA TYR A 180 0.06 16.06 -5.66
C TYR A 180 1.02 15.63 -4.57
N VAL A 181 0.88 16.22 -3.38
CA VAL A 181 1.77 15.92 -2.25
C VAL A 181 0.94 15.54 -1.05
N LEU A 182 1.31 14.44 -0.40
CA LEU A 182 0.87 14.09 0.94
C LEU A 182 2.08 14.16 1.87
N PHE A 183 1.91 14.83 3.00
CA PHE A 183 2.88 14.78 4.09
C PHE A 183 2.19 14.23 5.33
N ALA A 184 2.49 12.96 5.63
CA ALA A 184 1.85 12.21 6.69
C ALA A 184 2.86 11.86 7.78
N GLY A 185 2.36 11.61 9.00
CA GLY A 185 3.26 11.24 10.08
C GLY A 185 2.67 11.40 11.46
N ASP A 186 3.40 10.84 12.42
CA ASP A 186 3.30 11.21 13.82
C ASP A 186 4.16 12.46 13.99
N PHE A 187 3.49 13.61 14.02
CA PHE A 187 4.14 14.91 14.06
C PHE A 187 4.39 15.40 15.49
N ASN A 188 3.82 14.76 16.52
CA ASN A 188 4.01 15.16 17.92
C ASN A 188 3.72 16.67 18.19
N PHE A 189 2.82 17.29 17.42
CA PHE A 189 2.41 18.69 17.65
C PHE A 189 1.31 18.77 18.70
N TYR A 190 1.49 19.63 19.70
CA TYR A 190 0.49 19.82 20.76
C TYR A 190 -0.58 20.86 20.41
N ASN A 191 -0.24 21.80 19.53
CA ASN A 191 -1.12 22.87 19.10
C ASN A 191 -0.68 23.43 17.75
N SER A 192 -1.58 24.19 17.12
CA SER A 192 -1.32 24.79 15.81
C SER A 192 -0.32 25.93 15.83
N ASN A 193 0.07 26.50 16.97
CA ASN A 193 1.05 27.59 17.03
C ASN A 193 2.50 27.09 17.06
N GLU A 194 2.74 25.79 16.98
CA GLU A 194 4.10 25.27 16.84
C GLU A 194 4.69 25.67 15.48
N ASP A 195 5.93 26.16 15.48
CA ASP A 195 6.60 26.67 14.28
C ASP A 195 6.65 25.63 13.16
N GLY A 196 6.84 24.34 13.49
CA GLY A 196 6.79 23.26 12.51
C GLY A 196 5.43 23.14 11.82
N TYR A 197 4.31 23.26 12.55
CA TYR A 197 2.97 23.24 11.94
C TYR A 197 2.76 24.47 11.05
N GLN A 198 3.17 25.65 11.52
CA GLN A 198 3.11 26.89 10.73
C GLN A 198 3.97 26.81 9.47
N LYS A 199 5.15 26.18 9.56
CA LYS A 199 6.06 26.01 8.43
C LYS A 199 5.46 25.11 7.35
N ILE A 200 4.70 24.07 7.70
CA ILE A 200 3.98 23.24 6.73
C ILE A 200 2.97 24.08 5.94
N LEU A 201 2.22 24.95 6.63
CA LEU A 201 1.13 25.75 6.05
C LEU A 201 1.59 27.05 5.38
N ASP A 202 2.90 27.34 5.43
CA ASP A 202 3.47 28.58 4.89
C ASP A 202 3.15 28.70 3.39
N PRO A 203 2.39 29.72 2.97
CA PRO A 203 2.01 29.89 1.58
C PRO A 203 3.18 30.24 0.65
N THR A 204 4.37 30.51 1.21
CA THR A 204 5.60 30.75 0.45
C THR A 204 6.35 29.48 0.09
N ASN A 205 5.96 28.31 0.62
CA ASN A 205 6.52 27.02 0.23
C ASN A 205 6.27 26.76 -1.27
N ALA A 206 7.21 26.08 -1.93
CA ALA A 206 7.13 25.78 -3.38
C ALA A 206 5.86 25.01 -3.77
N ILE A 207 5.40 24.12 -2.89
CA ILE A 207 4.07 23.51 -2.95
C ILE A 207 3.36 23.82 -1.64
N LYS A 208 2.21 24.49 -1.75
CA LYS A 208 1.41 24.87 -0.60
C LYS A 208 0.65 23.66 -0.06
N LEU A 209 1.03 23.23 1.14
CA LEU A 209 0.33 22.19 1.89
C LEU A 209 -0.75 22.81 2.80
N ILE A 210 -1.78 22.02 3.07
CA ILE A 210 -2.90 22.38 3.94
C ILE A 210 -3.22 21.23 4.90
N ASP A 211 -3.76 21.60 6.07
CA ASP A 211 -4.46 20.69 6.96
C ASP A 211 -5.90 20.50 6.45
N PRO A 212 -6.28 19.32 5.92
CA PRO A 212 -7.57 19.15 5.23
C PRO A 212 -8.77 19.35 6.15
N ILE A 213 -8.61 19.19 7.47
CA ILE A 213 -9.70 19.43 8.43
C ILE A 213 -9.72 20.87 8.95
N ASN A 214 -8.66 21.65 8.70
CA ASN A 214 -8.52 23.06 9.07
C ASN A 214 -9.00 23.37 10.50
N ALA A 215 -8.44 22.66 11.48
CA ALA A 215 -8.82 22.79 12.89
C ALA A 215 -7.65 23.31 13.74
N PRO A 216 -7.19 24.56 13.54
CA PRO A 216 -6.14 25.15 14.37
C PRO A 216 -6.64 25.32 15.82
N GLY A 217 -5.75 25.08 16.79
CA GLY A 217 -6.03 25.25 18.20
C GLY A 217 -5.04 24.52 19.10
N SER A 218 -5.35 24.49 20.39
CA SER A 218 -4.66 23.68 21.38
C SER A 218 -5.37 22.34 21.51
N TRP A 219 -4.80 21.30 20.90
CA TRP A 219 -5.46 19.99 20.78
C TRP A 219 -5.38 19.19 22.07
N GLN A 220 -4.23 19.21 22.74
CA GLN A 220 -4.00 18.41 23.95
C GLN A 220 -5.06 18.66 25.04
N ASP A 221 -5.58 17.56 25.60
CA ASP A 221 -6.53 17.51 26.72
C ASP A 221 -7.71 18.49 26.55
N ASN A 222 -8.20 18.62 25.31
CA ASN A 222 -9.22 19.59 24.98
C ASN A 222 -10.47 18.93 24.39
N ALA A 223 -11.58 18.99 25.14
CA ALA A 223 -12.86 18.43 24.71
C ALA A 223 -13.35 18.97 23.36
N SER A 224 -13.03 20.23 23.02
CA SER A 224 -13.40 20.83 21.73
C SER A 224 -12.71 20.16 20.54
N PHE A 225 -11.59 19.47 20.77
CA PHE A 225 -10.82 18.76 19.74
C PHE A 225 -10.81 17.24 19.94
N SER A 226 -11.59 16.72 20.88
CA SER A 226 -11.63 15.29 21.23
C SER A 226 -11.90 14.36 20.06
N TYR A 227 -12.59 14.82 19.01
CA TYR A 227 -12.84 14.09 17.77
C TYR A 227 -11.61 13.95 16.84
N LEU A 228 -10.56 14.73 17.10
CA LEU A 228 -9.27 14.70 16.39
C LEU A 228 -8.20 13.87 17.09
N HIS A 229 -8.42 13.48 18.34
CA HIS A 229 -7.37 12.83 19.11
C HIS A 229 -7.02 11.45 18.55
N THR A 230 -5.73 11.17 18.51
CA THR A 230 -5.13 9.96 17.94
C THR A 230 -4.24 9.23 18.94
N GLN A 231 -3.77 9.88 20.02
CA GLN A 231 -3.00 9.25 21.10
C GLN A 231 -3.56 9.70 22.47
N SER A 232 -3.54 8.91 23.54
CA SER A 232 -3.23 7.47 23.59
C SER A 232 -4.49 6.59 23.56
N THR A 233 -4.42 5.44 22.88
CA THR A 233 -5.53 4.46 22.92
C THR A 233 -5.79 3.87 24.30
N ARG A 234 -4.88 4.06 25.27
CA ARG A 234 -4.91 3.39 26.59
C ARG A 234 -4.62 4.37 27.74
N LEU A 235 -5.17 4.05 28.92
CA LEU A 235 -4.89 4.80 30.15
C LEU A 235 -3.51 4.46 30.76
N SER A 236 -3.10 3.20 30.65
CA SER A 236 -1.84 2.70 31.23
C SER A 236 -1.07 1.92 30.19
N SER A 237 0.26 2.03 30.25
CA SER A 237 1.19 1.26 29.43
C SER A 237 1.40 -0.18 29.93
N SER A 238 0.77 -0.55 31.05
CA SER A 238 0.84 -1.92 31.58
C SER A 238 0.32 -2.94 30.57
N GLY A 239 1.12 -3.98 30.32
CA GLY A 239 0.81 -5.01 29.32
C GLY A 239 1.08 -4.62 27.87
N PHE A 240 1.60 -3.42 27.62
CA PHE A 240 1.92 -2.89 26.27
C PHE A 240 3.38 -2.41 26.20
N GLY A 241 4.29 -3.30 26.60
CA GLY A 241 5.73 -3.02 26.74
C GLY A 241 6.16 -2.78 28.19
N GLY A 242 7.42 -2.39 28.39
CA GLY A 242 8.00 -2.11 29.71
C GLY A 242 9.27 -1.25 29.62
N GLY A 243 9.53 -0.43 30.63
CA GLY A 243 10.65 0.50 30.66
C GLY A 243 10.60 1.51 29.50
N ALA A 244 11.73 1.75 28.84
CA ALA A 244 11.82 2.65 27.67
C ALA A 244 11.08 2.14 26.41
N ASN A 245 10.47 0.95 26.47
CA ASN A 245 9.69 0.35 25.38
C ASN A 245 8.20 0.26 25.71
N ALA A 246 7.73 0.95 26.75
CA ALA A 246 6.31 1.03 27.09
C ALA A 246 5.63 2.08 26.20
N GLY A 247 4.45 1.74 25.65
CA GLY A 247 3.66 2.71 24.88
C GLY A 247 3.13 3.85 25.75
N ALA A 248 2.68 4.94 25.14
CA ALA A 248 2.07 6.05 25.83
C ALA A 248 0.79 5.61 26.57
N GLY A 249 0.57 6.16 27.77
CA GLY A 249 -0.69 6.06 28.52
C GLY A 249 -1.42 7.42 28.54
N GLY A 250 -2.38 7.60 29.46
CA GLY A 250 -3.10 8.88 29.64
C GLY A 250 -4.52 8.90 29.09
N GLY A 251 -4.83 8.05 28.10
CA GLY A 251 -6.11 8.07 27.39
C GLY A 251 -6.06 8.97 26.15
N LEU A 252 -7.17 9.03 25.40
CA LEU A 252 -7.18 9.65 24.06
C LEU A 252 -7.30 11.18 24.15
N ASP A 253 -6.18 11.88 24.24
CA ASP A 253 -6.09 13.30 24.62
C ASP A 253 -5.20 14.17 23.71
N ASP A 254 -4.48 13.60 22.75
CA ASP A 254 -3.56 14.31 21.85
C ASP A 254 -3.92 14.08 20.37
N ARG A 255 -3.72 15.11 19.52
CA ARG A 255 -3.75 15.02 18.04
C ARG A 255 -2.31 15.03 17.51
N PHE A 256 -1.68 13.87 17.39
CA PHE A 256 -0.30 13.79 16.91
C PHE A 256 -0.16 13.27 15.49
N ASP A 257 -1.14 12.54 14.99
CA ASP A 257 -1.07 11.91 13.68
C ASP A 257 -1.76 12.79 12.63
N PHE A 258 -1.11 13.00 11.48
CA PHE A 258 -1.60 13.88 10.43
C PHE A 258 -1.44 13.24 9.04
N ILE A 259 -2.31 13.67 8.12
CA ILE A 259 -2.09 13.57 6.67
C ILE A 259 -2.38 14.96 6.12
N MET A 260 -1.32 15.73 5.90
CA MET A 260 -1.38 17.03 5.21
C MET A 260 -1.41 16.79 3.71
N MET A 261 -2.02 17.68 2.95
CA MET A 261 -2.13 17.52 1.50
C MET A 261 -1.85 18.83 0.76
N SER A 262 -1.37 18.77 -0.47
CA SER A 262 -1.24 19.95 -1.34
C SER A 262 -2.60 20.53 -1.72
N GLU A 263 -2.69 21.85 -1.86
CA GLU A 263 -3.97 22.53 -2.11
C GLU A 263 -4.65 22.15 -3.43
N ASN A 264 -3.89 21.66 -4.42
CA ASN A 264 -4.41 21.22 -5.71
C ASN A 264 -5.38 20.03 -5.61
N PHE A 265 -5.40 19.28 -4.50
CA PHE A 265 -6.44 18.30 -4.20
C PHE A 265 -7.84 18.90 -4.10
N ASN A 266 -7.98 20.19 -3.74
CA ASN A 266 -9.27 20.86 -3.61
C ASN A 266 -9.79 21.45 -4.94
N THR A 267 -8.92 21.64 -5.92
CA THR A 267 -9.25 22.35 -7.16
C THR A 267 -9.20 21.44 -8.39
N SER A 268 -8.57 20.27 -8.27
CA SER A 268 -8.44 19.33 -9.38
C SER A 268 -9.76 18.67 -9.76
N ALA A 269 -10.00 18.58 -11.07
CA ALA A 269 -11.09 17.78 -11.62
C ALA A 269 -10.73 16.30 -11.80
N ARG A 270 -9.43 15.92 -11.73
CA ARG A 270 -8.94 14.58 -12.08
C ARG A 270 -8.62 13.72 -10.86
N PHE A 271 -8.04 14.32 -9.84
CA PHE A 271 -7.65 13.65 -8.60
C PHE A 271 -7.85 14.61 -7.43
N SER A 272 -8.88 14.37 -6.63
CA SER A 272 -9.39 15.36 -5.67
C SER A 272 -9.65 14.74 -4.30
N TYR A 273 -9.52 15.54 -3.25
CA TYR A 273 -9.89 15.10 -1.91
C TYR A 273 -11.41 14.97 -1.77
N VAL A 274 -11.89 13.89 -1.17
CA VAL A 274 -13.30 13.71 -0.85
C VAL A 274 -13.59 14.40 0.48
N ASN A 275 -14.21 15.58 0.43
CA ASN A 275 -14.47 16.38 1.61
C ASN A 275 -15.26 15.60 2.68
N GLY A 276 -14.85 15.75 3.94
CA GLY A 276 -15.47 15.08 5.10
C GLY A 276 -15.02 13.64 5.33
N THR A 277 -14.02 13.13 4.59
CA THR A 277 -13.49 11.77 4.78
C THR A 277 -12.27 11.69 5.70
N TYR A 278 -11.65 12.83 6.03
CA TYR A 278 -10.57 12.88 7.01
C TYR A 278 -11.07 12.50 8.42
N SER A 279 -10.49 11.49 9.05
CA SER A 279 -10.89 11.04 10.39
C SER A 279 -9.75 10.40 11.18
N ALA A 280 -9.76 10.59 12.50
CA ALA A 280 -9.05 9.71 13.45
C ALA A 280 -9.84 8.39 13.58
N TYR A 281 -9.47 7.40 12.77
CA TYR A 281 -10.26 6.17 12.56
C TYR A 281 -10.33 5.33 13.83
N GLY A 282 -11.55 5.16 14.36
CA GLY A 282 -11.79 4.49 15.65
C GLY A 282 -12.14 5.43 16.80
N ASN A 283 -11.92 6.74 16.64
CA ASN A 283 -12.30 7.73 17.65
C ASN A 283 -13.79 8.08 17.51
N ASN A 284 -14.59 7.74 18.52
CA ASN A 284 -16.01 8.09 18.56
C ASN A 284 -16.29 9.53 19.04
N GLY A 285 -15.25 10.32 19.30
CA GLY A 285 -15.31 11.73 19.69
C GLY A 285 -15.65 11.98 21.16
N ASN A 286 -16.00 10.94 21.94
CA ASN A 286 -16.33 11.05 23.36
C ASN A 286 -15.35 10.28 24.27
N CYS A 287 -14.13 10.05 23.78
CA CYS A 287 -13.08 9.26 24.42
C CYS A 287 -11.98 10.07 25.12
N LEU A 288 -12.18 11.39 25.30
CA LEU A 288 -11.21 12.23 25.99
C LEU A 288 -10.79 11.61 27.34
N ASN A 289 -9.48 11.44 27.54
CA ASN A 289 -8.89 10.85 28.76
C ASN A 289 -9.44 9.46 29.11
N LYS A 290 -9.90 8.70 28.11
CA LYS A 290 -10.35 7.31 28.25
C LYS A 290 -9.56 6.42 27.33
N SER A 291 -9.59 5.11 27.63
CA SER A 291 -9.14 4.13 26.65
C SER A 291 -10.11 4.10 25.47
N VAL A 292 -9.58 3.94 24.25
CA VAL A 292 -10.41 3.94 23.03
C VAL A 292 -11.48 2.86 23.06
N ASN A 293 -11.25 1.73 23.75
CA ASN A 293 -12.21 0.64 23.87
C ASN A 293 -13.12 0.73 25.11
N ASP A 294 -13.16 1.88 25.79
CA ASP A 294 -14.10 2.10 26.90
C ASP A 294 -15.55 1.88 26.43
N ALA A 295 -16.37 1.27 27.27
CA ALA A 295 -17.76 0.95 26.93
C ALA A 295 -18.62 2.21 26.73
N THR A 296 -18.24 3.32 27.35
CA THR A 296 -18.92 4.62 27.22
C THR A 296 -18.49 5.40 25.98
N CYS A 297 -17.42 4.97 25.29
CA CYS A 297 -16.97 5.52 24.01
C CYS A 297 -17.86 5.06 22.84
N THR A 298 -19.16 5.38 22.89
CA THR A 298 -20.16 4.98 21.89
C THR A 298 -20.19 5.91 20.68
N GLY A 299 -20.32 5.37 19.47
CA GLY A 299 -20.39 6.15 18.23
C GLY A 299 -20.34 5.25 17.00
N THR A 300 -19.88 5.80 15.88
CA THR A 300 -19.79 5.13 14.57
C THR A 300 -18.90 3.89 14.60
N TYR A 301 -17.79 3.92 15.34
CA TYR A 301 -16.81 2.85 15.38
C TYR A 301 -17.16 1.78 16.42
N SER A 302 -17.26 0.53 15.96
CA SER A 302 -17.66 -0.61 16.78
C SER A 302 -16.67 -0.88 17.92
N LEU A 303 -17.14 -1.50 19.00
CA LEU A 303 -16.26 -1.95 20.09
C LEU A 303 -15.22 -2.98 19.61
N THR A 304 -15.58 -3.83 18.64
CA THR A 304 -14.66 -4.81 18.04
C THR A 304 -13.47 -4.12 17.37
N LEU A 305 -13.72 -3.13 16.50
CA LEU A 305 -12.65 -2.34 15.88
C LEU A 305 -11.81 -1.62 16.94
N ARG A 306 -12.45 -0.98 17.92
CA ARG A 306 -11.75 -0.25 18.99
C ARG A 306 -10.89 -1.18 19.87
N ASN A 307 -11.31 -2.41 20.10
CA ASN A 307 -10.48 -3.43 20.75
C ASN A 307 -9.26 -3.81 19.91
N ASN A 308 -9.42 -3.93 18.59
CA ASN A 308 -8.29 -4.18 17.70
C ASN A 308 -7.31 -2.99 17.73
N LEU A 309 -7.81 -1.76 17.66
CA LEU A 309 -6.98 -0.55 17.75
C LEU A 309 -6.24 -0.45 19.08
N TYR A 310 -6.93 -0.70 20.20
CA TYR A 310 -6.32 -0.78 21.53
C TYR A 310 -5.22 -1.84 21.61
N ASN A 311 -5.39 -3.00 20.98
CA ASN A 311 -4.36 -4.02 20.99
C ASN A 311 -3.27 -3.79 19.93
N MET A 312 -3.54 -2.97 18.92
CA MET A 312 -2.62 -2.75 17.83
C MET A 312 -1.62 -1.65 18.14
N SER A 313 -2.01 -0.49 18.65
CA SER A 313 -1.08 0.63 18.88
C SER A 313 -1.53 1.48 20.06
N ASP A 314 -0.65 2.30 20.61
CA ASP A 314 -1.02 3.46 21.44
C ASP A 314 -1.52 4.64 20.59
N HIS A 315 -1.43 4.56 19.26
CA HIS A 315 -2.07 5.48 18.32
C HIS A 315 -3.33 4.93 17.65
N LEU A 316 -4.07 5.84 17.05
CA LEU A 316 -5.17 5.62 16.13
C LEU A 316 -4.75 5.99 14.69
N PRO A 317 -5.16 5.23 13.67
CA PRO A 317 -4.87 5.59 12.29
C PRO A 317 -5.62 6.86 11.88
N VAL A 318 -4.98 7.68 11.06
CA VAL A 318 -5.64 8.80 10.37
C VAL A 318 -5.95 8.36 8.95
N VAL A 319 -7.18 8.59 8.51
CA VAL A 319 -7.67 8.15 7.22
C VAL A 319 -8.24 9.30 6.42
N MET A 320 -8.18 9.21 5.10
CA MET A 320 -8.90 10.10 4.18
C MET A 320 -9.07 9.44 2.81
N GLN A 321 -10.01 9.91 2.01
CA GLN A 321 -10.25 9.39 0.67
C GLN A 321 -10.00 10.45 -0.40
N PHE A 322 -9.49 9.99 -1.53
CA PHE A 322 -9.36 10.78 -2.75
C PHE A 322 -10.22 10.17 -3.84
N GLN A 323 -10.87 11.02 -4.63
CA GLN A 323 -11.58 10.63 -5.84
C GLN A 323 -10.62 10.66 -7.02
N ILE A 324 -10.50 9.54 -7.72
CA ILE A 324 -9.86 9.43 -9.03
C ILE A 324 -10.97 9.56 -10.08
N ASN A 325 -10.99 10.66 -10.81
CA ASN A 325 -11.94 10.94 -11.89
C ASN A 325 -11.33 10.56 -13.26
N GLU A 326 -10.67 9.41 -13.28
CA GLU A 326 -10.02 8.84 -14.45
C GLU A 326 -10.26 7.33 -14.43
N PRO A 327 -10.44 6.68 -15.59
CA PRO A 327 -10.45 5.24 -15.64
C PRO A 327 -9.06 4.73 -15.24
N LEU A 328 -9.02 3.73 -14.35
CA LEU A 328 -7.77 3.02 -14.11
C LEU A 328 -7.31 2.34 -15.39
N ALA A 329 -6.00 2.35 -15.62
CA ALA A 329 -5.36 1.60 -16.68
C ALA A 329 -5.73 0.12 -16.50
N THR A 330 -6.41 -0.44 -17.48
CA THR A 330 -6.61 -1.89 -17.51
C THR A 330 -5.22 -2.51 -17.61
N THR A 331 -4.87 -3.41 -16.69
CA THR A 331 -3.85 -4.41 -16.99
C THR A 331 -4.39 -5.14 -18.20
N SER A 332 -3.90 -4.82 -19.40
CA SER A 332 -4.10 -5.68 -20.55
C SER A 332 -3.68 -7.05 -20.06
N PHE A 333 -4.58 -8.02 -20.09
CA PHE A 333 -4.20 -9.42 -19.96
C PHE A 333 -3.23 -9.65 -21.11
N THR A 334 -1.94 -9.41 -20.88
CA THR A 334 -0.88 -10.01 -21.66
C THR A 334 -1.03 -11.47 -21.33
N LYS A 335 -1.86 -12.15 -22.12
CA LYS A 335 -1.81 -13.60 -22.23
C LYS A 335 -0.35 -13.88 -22.46
N GLU A 336 0.35 -14.36 -21.43
CA GLU A 336 1.76 -14.72 -21.58
C GLU A 336 1.82 -15.57 -22.84
N LYS A 337 2.65 -15.14 -23.80
CA LYS A 337 2.79 -15.88 -25.05
C LYS A 337 3.22 -17.28 -24.64
N ALA A 338 2.37 -18.26 -24.96
CA ALA A 338 2.60 -19.63 -24.54
C ALA A 338 3.99 -20.05 -25.03
N LEU A 339 4.82 -20.61 -24.13
CA LEU A 339 6.17 -21.04 -24.50
C LEU A 339 6.13 -22.03 -25.67
N MET A 340 5.10 -22.88 -25.68
CA MET A 340 4.89 -23.89 -26.70
C MET A 340 3.38 -24.04 -26.97
N TRP A 341 3.02 -24.38 -28.22
CA TRP A 341 1.65 -24.67 -28.64
C TRP A 341 1.66 -25.77 -29.73
N PHE A 342 0.51 -26.40 -29.98
CA PHE A 342 0.38 -27.31 -31.13
C PHE A 342 0.11 -26.53 -32.41
N GLU A 343 0.89 -26.81 -33.46
CA GLU A 343 0.67 -26.31 -34.82
C GLU A 343 -0.03 -27.35 -35.71
N SER A 344 -0.08 -28.61 -35.26
CA SER A 344 -0.85 -29.68 -35.85
C SER A 344 -1.97 -30.17 -34.92
N SER A 345 -2.76 -31.14 -35.38
CA SER A 345 -3.61 -31.95 -34.49
C SER A 345 -2.78 -32.54 -33.35
N ASN A 346 -3.33 -32.51 -32.13
CA ASN A 346 -2.76 -33.20 -30.97
C ASN A 346 -3.21 -34.67 -30.87
N VAL A 347 -3.86 -35.19 -31.91
CA VAL A 347 -4.16 -36.61 -32.07
C VAL A 347 -3.60 -37.05 -33.42
N THR A 348 -2.63 -37.98 -33.41
CA THR A 348 -1.85 -38.32 -34.61
C THR A 348 -1.41 -39.78 -34.62
N ASP A 349 -1.17 -40.32 -35.81
CA ASP A 349 -0.49 -41.60 -36.00
C ASP A 349 0.95 -41.46 -36.49
N GLY A 350 1.30 -40.31 -37.05
CA GLY A 350 2.59 -40.03 -37.69
C GLY A 350 3.39 -39.01 -36.92
N GLU A 351 3.06 -37.73 -37.05
CA GLU A 351 3.83 -36.64 -36.44
C GLU A 351 2.94 -35.63 -35.72
N VAL A 352 3.51 -34.94 -34.72
CA VAL A 352 2.92 -33.76 -34.09
C VAL A 352 3.88 -32.58 -34.24
N MET A 353 3.37 -31.44 -34.71
CA MET A 353 4.11 -30.20 -34.87
C MET A 353 3.86 -29.29 -33.68
N ILE A 354 4.94 -28.84 -33.05
CA ILE A 354 4.93 -28.03 -31.84
C ILE A 354 5.59 -26.69 -32.15
N GLY A 355 4.82 -25.62 -32.11
CA GLY A 355 5.36 -24.27 -32.17
C GLY A 355 6.01 -23.90 -30.84
N VAL A 356 7.13 -23.17 -30.87
CA VAL A 356 7.87 -22.73 -29.68
C VAL A 356 8.29 -21.27 -29.78
N ASP A 357 8.31 -20.57 -28.64
CA ASP A 357 8.88 -19.22 -28.55
C ASP A 357 10.40 -19.30 -28.40
N THR A 358 11.12 -19.26 -29.53
CA THR A 358 12.58 -19.41 -29.59
C THR A 358 13.34 -18.39 -28.74
N SER A 359 12.76 -17.21 -28.45
CA SER A 359 13.37 -16.20 -27.58
C SER A 359 13.59 -16.68 -26.13
N ARG A 360 12.84 -17.72 -25.72
CA ARG A 360 12.89 -18.29 -24.36
C ARG A 360 13.72 -19.58 -24.28
N PHE A 361 14.39 -19.96 -25.37
CA PHE A 361 15.30 -21.11 -25.44
C PHE A 361 16.76 -20.65 -25.51
N ASN A 362 17.64 -21.32 -24.76
CA ASN A 362 19.07 -21.11 -24.66
C ASN A 362 19.80 -22.46 -24.54
N ALA A 363 21.13 -22.44 -24.42
CA ALA A 363 21.95 -23.66 -24.35
C ALA A 363 21.53 -24.66 -23.25
N GLN A 364 20.90 -24.20 -22.16
CA GLN A 364 20.50 -25.02 -21.02
C GLN A 364 19.10 -25.65 -21.15
N ASN A 365 18.22 -25.11 -22.00
CA ASN A 365 16.83 -25.58 -22.17
C ASN A 365 16.43 -25.87 -23.63
N ASN A 366 17.40 -26.03 -24.54
CA ASN A 366 17.22 -26.27 -25.99
C ASN A 366 16.62 -27.65 -26.38
N LYS A 367 15.79 -28.26 -25.51
CA LYS A 367 15.22 -29.60 -25.72
C LYS A 367 13.78 -29.68 -25.22
N LEU A 368 12.96 -30.42 -25.96
CA LEU A 368 11.65 -30.89 -25.56
C LEU A 368 11.74 -32.35 -25.09
N TYR A 369 11.04 -32.65 -24.01
CA TYR A 369 10.99 -33.96 -23.37
C TYR A 369 9.58 -34.51 -23.45
N ILE A 370 9.44 -35.73 -23.93
CA ILE A 370 8.16 -36.41 -24.11
C ILE A 370 8.07 -37.53 -23.08
N TYR A 371 7.01 -37.50 -22.26
CA TYR A 371 6.74 -38.47 -21.21
C TYR A 371 5.46 -39.25 -21.51
N ASN A 372 5.40 -40.50 -21.09
CA ASN A 372 4.15 -41.27 -21.06
C ASN A 372 3.34 -41.00 -19.78
N THR A 373 2.18 -41.64 -19.63
CA THR A 373 1.30 -41.49 -18.46
C THR A 373 1.88 -42.02 -17.15
N LEU A 374 2.94 -42.82 -17.20
CA LEU A 374 3.68 -43.30 -16.02
C LEU A 374 4.81 -42.33 -15.62
N GLY A 375 4.97 -41.21 -16.32
CA GLY A 375 6.05 -40.24 -16.08
C GLY A 375 7.41 -40.70 -16.60
N GLN A 376 7.47 -41.75 -17.42
CA GLN A 376 8.71 -42.22 -18.03
C GLN A 376 9.06 -41.37 -19.24
N LEU A 377 10.32 -40.94 -19.35
CA LEU A 377 10.84 -40.23 -20.52
C LEU A 377 10.94 -41.20 -21.70
N VAL A 378 10.17 -40.96 -22.76
CA VAL A 378 10.11 -41.83 -23.95
C VAL A 378 10.82 -41.24 -25.16
N LYS A 379 10.96 -39.91 -25.23
CA LYS A 379 11.65 -39.24 -26.35
C LYS A 379 12.17 -37.87 -25.95
N THR A 380 13.26 -37.45 -26.57
CA THR A 380 13.86 -36.12 -26.43
C THR A 380 14.08 -35.54 -27.82
N VAL A 381 13.68 -34.29 -28.04
CA VAL A 381 13.83 -33.60 -29.33
C VAL A 381 14.51 -32.25 -29.12
N ALA A 382 15.53 -31.93 -29.91
CA ALA A 382 16.21 -30.64 -29.81
C ALA A 382 15.39 -29.53 -30.49
N VAL A 383 15.43 -28.31 -29.94
CA VAL A 383 14.71 -27.15 -30.49
C VAL A 383 15.50 -26.46 -31.59
N ASN A 384 16.83 -26.37 -31.45
CA ASN A 384 17.77 -25.89 -32.50
C ASN A 384 17.38 -24.54 -33.15
N ASN A 385 16.85 -23.60 -32.36
CA ASN A 385 16.35 -22.30 -32.83
C ASN A 385 15.26 -22.39 -33.92
N GLN A 386 14.60 -23.53 -34.07
CA GLN A 386 13.45 -23.68 -34.96
C GLN A 386 12.19 -23.21 -34.23
N SER A 387 11.35 -22.44 -34.91
CA SER A 387 10.05 -22.00 -34.37
C SER A 387 9.01 -23.12 -34.34
N THR A 388 9.23 -24.19 -35.10
CA THR A 388 8.34 -25.35 -35.23
C THR A 388 9.16 -26.62 -35.09
N ILE A 389 8.77 -27.48 -34.15
CA ILE A 389 9.43 -28.74 -33.81
C ILE A 389 8.53 -29.90 -34.20
N THR A 390 9.00 -30.73 -35.12
CA THR A 390 8.32 -31.96 -35.51
C THR A 390 8.71 -33.10 -34.58
N VAL A 391 7.71 -33.72 -33.94
CA VAL A 391 7.88 -34.89 -33.10
C VAL A 391 7.19 -36.08 -33.78
N SER A 392 7.97 -37.00 -34.35
CA SER A 392 7.43 -38.27 -34.85
C SER A 392 6.92 -39.14 -33.70
N ALA A 393 5.72 -39.70 -33.88
CA ALA A 393 5.03 -40.62 -32.98
C ALA A 393 5.01 -42.06 -33.51
N GLU A 394 5.68 -42.34 -34.64
CA GLU A 394 5.68 -43.67 -35.30
C GLU A 394 6.20 -44.80 -34.40
N ASN A 395 7.20 -44.50 -33.57
CA ASN A 395 7.80 -45.46 -32.63
C ASN A 395 7.20 -45.40 -31.22
N LEU A 396 6.07 -44.68 -31.05
CA LEU A 396 5.34 -44.62 -29.79
C LEU A 396 4.19 -45.61 -29.82
N SER A 397 3.94 -46.27 -28.70
CA SER A 397 2.74 -47.10 -28.51
C SER A 397 1.47 -46.21 -28.53
N GLY A 398 0.33 -46.80 -28.87
CA GLY A 398 -0.97 -46.11 -28.75
C GLY A 398 -1.19 -45.64 -27.31
N GLY A 399 -1.54 -44.36 -27.12
CA GLY A 399 -1.68 -43.77 -25.80
C GLY A 399 -1.48 -42.27 -25.73
N MET A 400 -1.40 -41.77 -24.49
CA MET A 400 -1.30 -40.34 -24.18
C MET A 400 0.12 -39.97 -23.78
N TYR A 401 0.58 -38.82 -24.29
CA TYR A 401 1.93 -38.31 -24.09
C TYR A 401 1.93 -36.85 -23.69
N PHE A 402 2.92 -36.47 -22.88
CA PHE A 402 3.10 -35.11 -22.36
C PHE A 402 4.43 -34.53 -22.85
N VAL A 403 4.40 -33.30 -23.37
CA VAL A 403 5.59 -32.58 -23.83
C VAL A 403 5.92 -31.45 -22.87
N LYS A 404 7.18 -31.40 -22.44
CA LYS A 404 7.70 -30.42 -21.48
C LYS A 404 9.04 -29.86 -21.94
N SER A 405 9.35 -28.62 -21.58
CA SER A 405 10.69 -28.02 -21.68
C SER A 405 11.26 -27.75 -20.28
N ASN A 406 12.58 -27.77 -20.13
CA ASN A 406 13.25 -27.46 -18.85
C ASN A 406 12.99 -26.00 -18.45
N GLY A 407 12.63 -25.79 -17.18
CA GLY A 407 12.32 -24.45 -16.66
C GLY A 407 10.95 -23.91 -17.06
N SER A 408 10.11 -24.70 -17.76
CA SER A 408 8.73 -24.31 -18.10
C SER A 408 7.70 -24.97 -17.20
N SER A 409 6.69 -24.19 -16.81
CA SER A 409 5.44 -24.67 -16.20
C SER A 409 4.42 -25.16 -17.24
N THR A 410 4.62 -24.87 -18.53
CA THR A 410 3.71 -25.28 -19.62
C THR A 410 3.93 -26.74 -20.00
N VAL A 411 2.84 -27.51 -20.06
CA VAL A 411 2.83 -28.90 -20.50
C VAL A 411 1.81 -29.06 -21.63
N LEU A 412 2.25 -29.58 -22.77
CA LEU A 412 1.36 -29.96 -23.87
C LEU A 412 1.02 -31.44 -23.79
N LYS A 413 -0.17 -31.82 -24.29
CA LYS A 413 -0.64 -33.21 -24.30
C LYS A 413 -1.10 -33.61 -25.70
N PHE A 414 -0.57 -34.73 -26.21
CA PHE A 414 -1.02 -35.35 -27.45
C PHE A 414 -1.37 -36.83 -27.26
N ILE A 415 -2.12 -37.38 -28.22
CA ILE A 415 -2.57 -38.77 -28.24
C ILE A 415 -2.04 -39.43 -29.52
N LYS A 416 -1.33 -40.54 -29.36
CA LYS A 416 -1.01 -41.48 -30.42
C LYS A 416 -2.15 -42.49 -30.51
N LYS A 417 -2.78 -42.62 -31.68
CA LYS A 417 -3.83 -43.60 -31.91
C LYS A 417 -3.27 -45.02 -31.99
#